data_AF-A0A0B2QNF5-F1
#
_entry.id   AF-A0A0B2QNF5-F1
#
_cell.length_a   1.000
_cell.length_b   1.000
_cell.length_c   1.000
_cell.angle_alpha   90.00
_cell.angle_beta   90.00
_cell.angle_gamma   90.00
#
_symmetry.space_group_name_H-M   'P 1'
#
loop_
_entity.id
_entity.type
_entity.pdbx_description
1 polymer ?
#
loop_
_entity_poly.entity_id
_entity_poly.type
_entity_poly.pdbx_seq_one_letter_code
_entity_poly.pdbx_strand_id
1 'polypeptide(L)'
;VEEKFIVRFFPPSRFISAKSVIATFSQGSNESLYETWERFKALLRRCPNHNFDDPAQLHIFYSSLKPQTKMILDASAGGTMMSKSLEEAIVIIDSITTNDYQSHHDRALTQRKGIMEMDTQGVILAQNKLLTQQIESLTKQIGQLPQQ
;
A
#
# COMPACT_ATOMS: atom_id res chain seq x y z
N VAL A 1 -10.54 -44.06 -20.06
CA VAL A 1 -10.69 -43.07 -21.15
C VAL A 1 -10.45 -41.66 -20.64
N GLU A 2 -10.90 -41.32 -19.43
CA GLU A 2 -10.64 -40.03 -18.76
C GLU A 2 -9.15 -39.72 -18.52
N GLU A 3 -8.32 -40.70 -18.10
CA GLU A 3 -6.86 -40.45 -17.91
C GLU A 3 -6.15 -40.00 -19.19
N LYS A 4 -6.45 -40.65 -20.32
CA LYS A 4 -5.89 -40.26 -21.62
C LYS A 4 -6.40 -38.88 -22.08
N PHE A 5 -7.60 -38.48 -21.65
CA PHE A 5 -8.17 -37.16 -21.93
C PHE A 5 -7.49 -36.07 -21.08
N ILE A 6 -7.34 -36.31 -19.78
CA ILE A 6 -6.66 -35.40 -18.86
C ILE A 6 -5.20 -35.20 -19.29
N VAL A 7 -4.47 -36.27 -19.61
CA VAL A 7 -3.06 -36.12 -20.05
C VAL A 7 -2.94 -35.36 -21.39
N ARG A 8 -3.95 -35.45 -22.26
CA ARG A 8 -3.92 -34.80 -23.59
C ARG A 8 -4.37 -33.33 -23.56
N PHE A 9 -5.32 -32.97 -22.70
CA PHE A 9 -5.85 -31.60 -22.60
C PHE A 9 -5.27 -30.81 -21.41
N PHE A 10 -4.85 -31.51 -20.35
CA PHE A 10 -4.22 -30.98 -19.14
C PHE A 10 -2.92 -31.74 -18.85
N PRO A 11 -1.91 -31.63 -19.73
CA PRO A 11 -0.67 -32.38 -19.58
C PRO A 11 -0.03 -32.10 -18.20
N PRO A 12 0.56 -33.12 -17.55
CA PRO A 12 1.20 -32.99 -16.24
C PRO A 12 2.24 -31.86 -16.16
N SER A 13 2.87 -31.50 -17.29
CA SER A 13 3.79 -30.37 -17.39
C SER A 13 3.14 -29.02 -17.08
N ARG A 14 1.88 -28.79 -17.49
CA ARG A 14 1.13 -27.56 -17.16
C ARG A 14 0.82 -27.50 -15.66
N PHE A 15 0.54 -28.65 -15.05
CA PHE A 15 0.29 -28.78 -13.63
C PHE A 15 1.54 -28.49 -12.78
N ILE A 16 2.68 -29.06 -13.17
CA ILE A 16 3.98 -28.83 -12.51
C ILE A 16 4.39 -27.36 -12.66
N SER A 17 4.21 -26.78 -13.86
CA SER A 17 4.49 -25.36 -14.11
C SER A 17 3.62 -24.44 -13.24
N ALA A 18 2.32 -24.72 -13.15
CA ALA A 18 1.39 -24.00 -12.27
C ALA A 18 1.82 -24.03 -10.78
N LYS A 19 2.17 -25.22 -10.27
CA LYS A 19 2.68 -25.36 -8.90
C LYS A 19 3.99 -24.61 -8.68
N SER A 20 4.89 -24.66 -9.66
CA SER A 20 6.15 -23.92 -9.60
C SER A 20 5.91 -22.41 -9.52
N VAL A 21 4.96 -21.87 -10.29
CA VAL A 21 4.64 -20.42 -10.27
C VAL A 21 4.10 -19.98 -8.91
N ILE A 22 3.30 -20.82 -8.25
CA ILE A 22 2.83 -20.54 -6.88
C ILE A 22 4.00 -20.61 -5.90
N ALA A 23 4.86 -21.63 -5.99
CA ALA A 23 5.99 -21.82 -5.08
C ALA A 23 7.08 -20.73 -5.24
N THR A 24 7.30 -20.21 -6.45
CA THR A 24 8.24 -19.12 -6.73
C THR A 24 7.57 -17.75 -6.73
N PHE A 25 6.37 -17.65 -6.17
CA PHE A 25 5.66 -16.37 -6.07
C PHE A 25 6.49 -15.38 -5.26
N SER A 26 6.48 -14.11 -5.67
CA SER A 26 7.18 -13.01 -5.01
C SER A 26 6.43 -11.72 -5.23
N GLN A 27 6.47 -10.84 -4.22
CA GLN A 27 5.96 -9.48 -4.31
C GLN A 27 6.85 -8.64 -5.24
N GLY A 28 6.28 -8.05 -6.29
CA GLY A 28 6.98 -7.15 -7.21
C GLY A 28 7.45 -5.86 -6.54
N SER A 29 8.51 -5.23 -7.07
CA SER A 29 9.18 -4.05 -6.45
C SER A 29 8.26 -2.86 -6.20
N ASN A 30 7.24 -2.64 -7.02
CA ASN A 30 6.27 -1.54 -6.89
C ASN A 30 4.85 -2.01 -6.55
N GLU A 31 4.66 -3.29 -6.21
CA GLU A 31 3.33 -3.83 -5.91
C GLU A 31 2.94 -3.57 -4.45
N SER A 32 1.71 -3.09 -4.27
CA SER A 32 1.03 -2.99 -2.98
C SER A 32 0.72 -4.37 -2.39
N LEU A 33 0.38 -4.42 -1.09
CA LEU A 33 -0.04 -5.67 -0.47
C LEU A 33 -1.34 -6.18 -1.11
N TYR A 34 -2.25 -5.27 -1.48
CA TYR A 34 -3.52 -5.60 -2.13
C TYR A 34 -3.30 -6.28 -3.49
N GLU A 35 -2.50 -5.67 -4.36
CA GLU A 35 -2.20 -6.24 -5.68
C GLU A 35 -1.51 -7.61 -5.57
N THR A 36 -0.61 -7.74 -4.59
CA THR A 36 0.09 -8.99 -4.31
C THR A 36 -0.87 -10.08 -3.85
N TRP A 37 -1.80 -9.75 -2.94
CA TRP A 37 -2.79 -10.67 -2.42
C TRP A 37 -3.80 -11.12 -3.49
N GLU A 38 -4.29 -10.19 -4.31
CA GLU A 38 -5.18 -10.51 -5.43
C GLU A 38 -4.50 -11.42 -6.47
N ARG A 39 -3.23 -11.15 -6.82
CA ARG A 39 -2.44 -12.01 -7.70
C ARG A 39 -2.28 -13.41 -7.14
N PHE A 40 -1.99 -13.53 -5.84
CA PHE A 40 -1.84 -14.82 -5.18
C PHE A 40 -3.15 -15.63 -5.24
N LYS A 41 -4.29 -15.01 -4.88
CA LYS A 41 -5.62 -15.63 -5.00
C LYS A 41 -5.95 -16.03 -6.45
N ALA A 42 -5.59 -15.21 -7.44
CA ALA A 42 -5.79 -15.53 -8.84
C ALA A 42 -4.95 -16.74 -9.29
N LEU A 43 -3.72 -16.90 -8.79
CA LEU A 43 -2.89 -18.08 -9.08
C LEU A 43 -3.48 -19.36 -8.49
N LEU A 44 -4.00 -19.31 -7.26
CA LEU A 44 -4.68 -20.44 -6.64
C LEU A 44 -5.94 -20.85 -7.44
N ARG A 45 -6.78 -19.88 -7.84
CA ARG A 45 -7.99 -20.14 -8.66
C ARG A 45 -7.67 -20.74 -10.03
N ARG A 46 -6.54 -20.36 -10.64
CA ARG A 46 -6.08 -20.95 -11.92
C ARG A 46 -5.65 -22.41 -11.79
N CYS A 47 -5.35 -22.86 -10.57
CA CYS A 47 -4.76 -24.17 -10.29
C CYS A 47 -5.55 -24.92 -9.21
N PRO A 48 -6.85 -25.23 -9.39
CA PRO A 48 -7.70 -25.77 -8.32
C PRO A 48 -7.18 -27.08 -7.71
N ASN A 49 -6.37 -27.85 -8.44
CA ASN A 49 -5.73 -29.08 -7.96
C ASN A 49 -4.33 -28.84 -7.36
N HIS A 50 -4.04 -27.66 -6.79
CA HIS A 50 -2.70 -27.32 -6.33
C HIS A 50 -2.18 -28.16 -5.15
N ASN A 51 -3.05 -28.88 -4.41
CA ASN A 51 -2.70 -29.69 -3.23
C ASN A 51 -1.92 -28.95 -2.12
N PHE A 52 -1.86 -27.62 -2.15
CA PHE A 52 -1.37 -26.83 -1.02
C PHE A 52 -2.45 -26.75 0.06
N ASP A 53 -2.12 -27.24 1.25
CA ASP A 53 -2.94 -27.05 2.45
C ASP A 53 -2.91 -25.58 2.88
N ASP A 54 -3.90 -25.17 3.66
CA ASP A 54 -4.09 -23.80 4.13
C ASP A 54 -2.85 -23.19 4.81
N PRO A 55 -2.12 -23.90 5.71
CA PRO A 55 -0.88 -23.39 6.29
C PRO A 55 0.26 -23.25 5.26
N ALA A 56 0.31 -24.13 4.26
CA ALA A 56 1.31 -24.07 3.21
C ALA A 56 1.08 -22.85 2.31
N GLN A 57 -0.17 -22.54 1.99
CA GLN A 57 -0.53 -21.33 1.22
C GLN A 57 -0.13 -20.06 1.99
N LEU A 58 -0.42 -19.98 3.29
CA LEU A 58 -0.01 -18.85 4.13
C LEU A 58 1.52 -18.73 4.19
N HIS A 59 2.24 -19.83 4.36
CA HIS A 59 3.71 -19.84 4.39
C HIS A 59 4.31 -19.34 3.07
N ILE A 60 3.81 -19.83 1.93
CA ILE A 60 4.27 -19.41 0.60
C ILE A 60 4.03 -17.91 0.43
N PHE A 61 2.80 -17.45 0.72
CA PHE A 61 2.45 -16.04 0.64
C PHE A 61 3.35 -15.21 1.55
N TYR A 62 3.41 -15.51 2.85
CA TYR A 62 4.23 -14.76 3.80
C TYR A 62 5.70 -14.72 3.36
N SER A 63 6.29 -15.85 2.97
CA SER A 63 7.69 -15.92 2.53
C SER A 63 7.97 -15.05 1.30
N SER A 64 7.00 -14.96 0.39
CA SER A 64 7.07 -14.19 -0.85
C SER A 64 7.05 -12.66 -0.67
N LEU A 65 6.65 -12.19 0.52
CA LEU A 65 6.51 -10.77 0.82
C LEU A 65 7.85 -10.10 1.14
N LYS A 66 7.91 -8.79 0.85
CA LYS A 66 9.04 -7.95 1.24
C LYS A 66 9.12 -7.81 2.78
N PRO A 67 10.32 -7.57 3.34
CA PRO A 67 10.49 -7.38 4.77
C PRO A 67 9.59 -6.29 5.37
N GLN A 68 9.39 -5.18 4.64
CA GLN A 68 8.51 -4.08 5.08
C GLN A 68 7.05 -4.53 5.20
N THR A 69 6.55 -5.26 4.20
CA THR A 69 5.19 -5.79 4.19
C THR A 69 4.99 -6.83 5.30
N LYS A 70 5.99 -7.69 5.54
CA LYS A 70 5.98 -8.67 6.64
C LYS A 70 5.84 -7.98 7.99
N MET A 71 6.61 -6.92 8.22
CA MET A 71 6.56 -6.15 9.47
C MET A 71 5.17 -5.53 9.72
N ILE A 72 4.51 -5.00 8.67
CA ILE A 72 3.16 -4.45 8.79
C ILE A 72 2.15 -5.55 9.14
N LEU A 73 2.28 -6.72 8.52
CA LEU A 73 1.42 -7.87 8.79
C LEU A 73 1.62 -8.39 10.22
N ASP A 74 2.86 -8.55 10.67
CA ASP A 74 3.16 -9.01 12.03
C ASP A 74 2.65 -8.01 13.09
N ALA A 75 2.84 -6.70 12.85
CA ALA A 75 2.31 -5.66 13.74
C ALA A 75 0.78 -5.71 13.83
N SER A 76 0.10 -5.95 12.71
CA SER A 76 -1.36 -6.04 12.65
C SER A 76 -1.91 -7.34 13.24
N ALA A 77 -1.14 -8.42 13.19
CA ALA A 77 -1.47 -9.70 13.82
C ALA A 77 -1.23 -9.70 15.34
N GLY A 78 -0.56 -8.67 15.88
CA GLY A 78 -0.16 -8.60 17.29
C GLY A 78 0.98 -9.56 17.63
N GLY A 79 1.81 -9.93 16.64
CA GLY A 79 2.83 -10.96 16.74
C GLY A 79 3.12 -11.57 15.37
N THR A 80 3.87 -12.66 15.29
CA THR A 80 4.20 -13.27 13.99
C THR A 80 2.93 -13.74 13.27
N MET A 81 2.72 -13.34 12.02
CA MET A 81 1.57 -13.75 11.19
C MET A 81 1.47 -15.28 11.08
N MET A 82 2.61 -15.97 11.10
CA MET A 82 2.70 -17.44 11.05
C MET A 82 2.14 -18.16 12.28
N SER A 83 1.83 -17.42 13.36
CA SER A 83 1.18 -17.97 14.56
C SER A 83 -0.36 -17.97 14.49
N LYS A 84 -0.92 -17.32 13.47
CA LYS A 84 -2.37 -17.19 13.25
C LYS A 84 -2.92 -18.32 12.37
N SER A 85 -4.22 -18.56 12.48
CA SER A 85 -4.91 -19.47 11.56
C SER A 85 -5.01 -18.83 10.16
N LEU A 86 -5.25 -19.62 9.11
CA LEU A 86 -5.39 -19.07 7.76
C LEU A 86 -6.57 -18.09 7.70
N GLU A 87 -7.68 -18.40 8.37
CA GLU A 87 -8.87 -17.57 8.42
C GLU A 87 -8.59 -16.21 9.06
N GLU A 88 -7.87 -16.21 10.19
CA GLU A 88 -7.43 -14.97 10.85
C GLU A 88 -6.48 -14.18 9.95
N ALA A 89 -5.52 -14.85 9.30
CA ALA A 89 -4.59 -14.20 8.39
C ALA A 89 -5.30 -13.56 7.20
N ILE A 90 -6.30 -14.21 6.62
CA ILE A 90 -7.12 -13.66 5.53
C ILE A 90 -7.84 -12.39 6.01
N VAL A 91 -8.46 -12.43 7.19
CA VAL A 91 -9.16 -11.26 7.74
C VAL A 91 -8.20 -10.10 7.96
N ILE A 92 -7.01 -10.36 8.51
CA ILE A 92 -5.99 -9.32 8.73
C ILE A 92 -5.51 -8.76 7.37
N ILE A 93 -5.18 -9.61 6.40
CA ILE A 93 -4.75 -9.18 5.07
C ILE A 93 -5.85 -8.36 4.39
N ASP A 94 -7.10 -8.82 4.41
CA ASP A 94 -8.22 -8.10 3.80
C ASP A 94 -8.48 -6.76 4.51
N SER A 95 -8.31 -6.68 5.83
CA SER A 95 -8.40 -5.42 6.58
C SER A 95 -7.31 -4.41 6.20
N ILE A 96 -6.06 -4.88 6.05
CA ILE A 96 -4.93 -4.02 5.68
C ILE A 96 -5.08 -3.58 4.23
N THR A 97 -5.50 -4.47 3.34
CA THR A 97 -5.65 -4.15 1.91
C THR A 97 -6.83 -3.19 1.66
N THR A 98 -7.89 -3.27 2.45
CA THR A 98 -8.98 -2.28 2.46
C THR A 98 -8.47 -0.91 2.94
N ASN A 99 -7.60 -0.89 3.96
CA ASN A 99 -6.97 0.33 4.44
C ASN A 99 -5.94 0.89 3.43
N ASP A 100 -5.23 0.03 2.71
CA ASP A 100 -4.23 0.39 1.70
C ASP A 100 -4.86 1.19 0.55
N TYR A 101 -6.10 0.87 0.15
CA TYR A 101 -6.88 1.67 -0.81
C TYR A 101 -7.13 3.11 -0.31
N GLN A 102 -7.40 3.29 0.99
CA GLN A 102 -7.57 4.61 1.61
C GLN A 102 -6.23 5.33 1.81
N SER A 103 -5.19 4.61 2.21
CA SER A 103 -3.83 5.12 2.40
C SER A 103 -3.16 5.54 1.10
N HIS A 104 -3.44 4.89 -0.04
CA HIS A 104 -2.98 5.34 -1.35
C HIS A 104 -3.73 6.60 -1.84
N HIS A 105 -5.01 6.76 -1.47
CA HIS A 105 -5.73 8.03 -1.68
C HIS A 105 -5.15 9.15 -0.81
N ASP A 106 -4.84 8.86 0.46
CA ASP A 106 -4.20 9.81 1.38
C ASP A 106 -2.70 10.02 1.09
N ARG A 107 -2.00 9.07 0.45
CA ARG A 107 -0.61 9.18 0.00
C ARG A 107 -0.45 9.91 -1.31
N ALA A 108 -1.43 9.86 -2.21
CA ALA A 108 -1.48 10.81 -3.32
C ALA A 108 -1.67 12.26 -2.81
N LEU A 109 -2.42 12.44 -1.71
CA LEU A 109 -2.58 13.72 -1.02
C LEU A 109 -1.34 14.08 -0.18
N THR A 110 -0.65 13.12 0.44
CA THR A 110 0.50 13.35 1.33
C THR A 110 1.87 13.30 0.64
N GLN A 111 2.02 12.71 -0.56
CA GLN A 111 3.21 12.97 -1.40
C GLN A 111 3.21 14.40 -1.94
N ARG A 112 2.04 15.03 -2.13
CA ARG A 112 1.94 16.50 -2.29
C ARG A 112 2.34 17.27 -1.01
N LYS A 113 2.31 16.62 0.15
CA LYS A 113 2.60 17.20 1.47
C LYS A 113 4.02 16.89 1.97
N GLY A 114 4.76 16.01 1.27
CA GLY A 114 6.12 15.58 1.61
C GLY A 114 7.21 16.54 1.11
N ILE A 115 6.87 17.45 0.20
CA ILE A 115 7.56 18.73 0.08
C ILE A 115 6.82 19.64 1.05
N MET A 116 7.41 19.91 2.22
CA MET A 116 6.98 21.05 3.03
C MET A 116 7.29 22.31 2.22
N GLU A 117 6.40 22.67 1.29
CA GLU A 117 6.11 24.09 1.09
C GLU A 117 5.50 24.54 2.42
N MET A 118 6.38 24.96 3.32
CA MET A 118 6.04 25.70 4.53
C MET A 118 5.12 26.83 4.10
N ASP A 119 3.82 26.62 4.31
CA ASP A 119 2.73 27.58 4.28
C ASP A 119 3.13 28.92 3.65
N THR A 120 3.41 28.90 2.34
CA THR A 120 3.84 30.10 1.61
C THR A 120 2.76 31.17 1.74
N GLN A 121 1.50 30.74 1.82
CA GLN A 121 0.35 31.61 2.06
C GLN A 121 0.35 32.23 3.46
N GLY A 122 0.65 31.49 4.53
CA GLY A 122 0.76 32.05 5.89
C GLY A 122 1.95 32.97 6.07
N VAL A 123 3.11 32.65 5.47
CA VAL A 123 4.29 33.54 5.46
C VAL A 123 4.00 34.82 4.67
N ILE A 124 3.36 34.70 3.50
CA ILE A 124 2.93 35.85 2.69
C ILE A 124 1.83 36.66 3.39
N LEU A 125 0.91 36.03 4.11
CA LEU A 125 -0.15 36.71 4.85
C LEU A 125 0.42 37.47 6.05
N ALA A 126 1.36 36.87 6.77
CA ALA A 126 2.07 37.53 7.87
C ALA A 126 2.91 38.71 7.35
N GLN A 127 3.59 38.55 6.20
CA GLN A 127 4.34 39.62 5.56
C GLN A 127 3.44 40.75 5.06
N ASN A 128 2.29 40.44 4.43
CA ASN A 128 1.30 41.44 4.02
C ASN A 128 0.75 42.20 5.22
N LYS A 129 0.44 41.52 6.32
CA LYS A 129 -0.04 42.16 7.55
C LYS A 129 1.00 43.13 8.13
N LEU A 130 2.28 42.75 8.11
CA LEU A 130 3.37 43.62 8.56
C LEU A 130 3.54 44.83 7.63
N LEU A 131 3.45 44.64 6.31
CA LEU A 131 3.51 45.72 5.33
C LEU A 131 2.34 46.69 5.50
N THR A 132 1.12 46.19 5.71
CA THR A 132 -0.06 47.04 5.98
C THR A 132 0.14 47.88 7.24
N GLN A 133 0.66 47.30 8.32
CA GLN A 133 0.95 48.04 9.56
C GLN A 133 2.02 49.12 9.35
N GLN A 134 3.05 48.85 8.55
CA GLN A 134 4.07 49.83 8.22
C GLN A 134 3.50 50.99 7.38
N ILE A 135 2.65 50.69 6.39
CA ILE A 135 1.98 51.71 5.57
C ILE A 135 1.08 52.59 6.45
N GLU A 136 0.27 52.02 7.35
CA GLU A 136 -0.57 52.81 8.26
C GLU A 136 0.25 53.73 9.18
N SER A 137 1.40 53.24 9.66
CA SER A 137 2.32 54.04 10.47
C SER A 137 2.89 55.22 9.67
N LEU A 138 3.33 54.97 8.42
CA LEU A 138 3.86 56.01 7.54
C LEU A 138 2.77 57.02 7.12
N THR A 139 1.55 56.56 6.83
CA THR A 139 0.42 57.43 6.50
C THR A 139 0.05 58.35 7.67
N LYS A 140 0.09 57.85 8.91
CA LYS A 140 -0.11 58.68 10.11
C LYS A 140 1.00 59.72 10.29
N GLN A 141 2.25 59.37 10.02
CA GLN A 141 3.37 60.31 10.09
C GLN A 141 3.27 61.40 9.01
N ILE A 142 2.86 61.05 7.78
CA ILE A 142 2.67 62.01 6.70
C ILE A 142 1.47 62.94 6.97
N GLY A 143 0.40 62.44 7.59
CA GLY A 143 -0.75 63.25 8.02
C GLY A 143 -0.45 64.22 9.18
N GLN A 144 0.70 64.06 9.86
CA GLN A 144 1.18 64.93 10.93
C GLN A 144 2.25 65.91 10.46
N LEU A 145 2.65 65.88 9.17
CA LEU A 145 3.51 66.92 8.60
C LEU A 145 2.68 68.22 8.50
N PRO A 146 3.17 69.34 9.04
CA PRO A 146 2.48 70.61 8.89
C PRO A 146 2.42 70.96 7.40
N GLN A 147 1.21 71.13 6.87
CA GLN A 147 1.01 71.75 5.56
C GLN A 147 1.55 73.18 5.68
N GLN A 148 2.64 73.47 4.96
CA GLN A 148 3.13 74.84 4.79
C GLN A 148 2.20 75.65 3.89
#